data_AF-A0A372LDM0-F1
#
_entry.id   AF-A0A372LDM0-F1
#
_cell.length_a   1.000
_cell.length_b   1.000
_cell.length_c   1.000
_cell.angle_alpha   90.00
_cell.angle_beta   90.00
_cell.angle_gamma   90.00
#
_symmetry.space_group_name_H-M   'P 1'
#
loop_
_entity.id
_entity.type
_entity.pdbx_description
1 polymer ?
#
loop_
_entity_poly.entity_id
_entity_poly.type
_entity_poly.pdbx_seq_one_letter_code
_entity_poly.pdbx_strand_id
1 'polypeptide(L)'
;MGKSVGEYVSYLESKGFSFGEDAIGFIFFGKQYTNAEDTLVNAAIEVTLKAQKKFDGSFYISLLESMKKSNISTHSDAVAFSRERGLI
;
A
#
# COMPACT_ATOMS: atom_id res chain seq x y z
N MET A 1 5.44 -15.26 8.43
CA MET A 1 4.94 -15.17 7.04
C MET A 1 3.95 -14.02 6.96
N GLY A 2 4.23 -13.02 6.14
CA GLY A 2 3.28 -11.94 5.85
C GLY A 2 2.19 -12.41 4.88
N LYS A 3 1.05 -11.74 4.84
CA LYS A 3 0.00 -11.99 3.83
C LYS A 3 0.53 -11.60 2.46
N SER A 4 0.23 -12.36 1.41
CA SER A 4 0.43 -11.88 0.04
C SER A 4 -0.46 -10.67 -0.25
N VAL A 5 -0.16 -9.94 -1.32
CA VAL A 5 -0.97 -8.76 -1.71
C VAL A 5 -2.42 -9.13 -1.98
N GLY A 6 -2.65 -10.24 -2.69
CA GLY A 6 -4.02 -10.71 -2.97
C GLY A 6 -4.77 -11.06 -1.69
N GLU A 7 -4.15 -11.80 -0.77
CA GLU A 7 -4.76 -12.14 0.52
C GLU A 7 -5.05 -10.90 1.37
N TYR A 8 -4.18 -9.89 1.31
CA TYR A 8 -4.39 -8.66 2.05
C TYR A 8 -5.54 -7.82 1.49
N VAL A 9 -5.66 -7.72 0.17
CA VAL A 9 -6.81 -7.07 -0.49
C VAL A 9 -8.11 -7.79 -0.10
N SER A 10 -8.18 -9.12 -0.27
CA SER A 10 -9.39 -9.87 0.11
C SER A 10 -9.71 -9.76 1.60
N TYR A 11 -8.69 -9.67 2.45
CA TYR A 11 -8.87 -9.38 3.87
C TYR A 11 -9.50 -8.00 4.09
N LEU A 12 -9.03 -6.95 3.41
CA LEU A 12 -9.62 -5.61 3.51
C LEU A 12 -11.06 -5.56 2.97
N GLU A 13 -11.34 -6.25 1.87
CA GLU A 13 -12.71 -6.38 1.34
C GLU A 13 -13.64 -7.08 2.35
N SER A 14 -13.16 -8.13 3.02
CA SER A 14 -13.91 -8.79 4.10
C SER A 14 -14.17 -7.88 5.31
N LYS A 15 -13.40 -6.79 5.46
CA LYS A 15 -13.58 -5.75 6.48
C LYS A 15 -14.47 -4.59 6.01
N GLY A 16 -15.01 -4.66 4.79
CA GLY A 16 -15.91 -3.65 4.23
C GLY A 16 -15.22 -2.54 3.45
N PHE A 17 -13.91 -2.64 3.17
CA PHE A 17 -13.27 -1.73 2.21
C PHE A 17 -13.70 -2.12 0.81
N SER A 18 -14.18 -1.15 0.02
CA SER A 18 -14.48 -1.36 -1.40
C SER A 18 -13.33 -0.82 -2.24
N PHE A 19 -12.74 -1.71 -3.04
CA PHE A 19 -11.78 -1.35 -4.08
C PHE A 19 -12.53 -1.18 -5.39
N GLY A 20 -12.31 -0.06 -6.08
CA GLY A 20 -12.89 0.15 -7.42
C GLY A 20 -12.30 -0.84 -8.44
N GLU A 21 -12.96 -1.00 -9.59
CA GLU A 21 -12.55 -1.95 -10.63
C GLU A 21 -11.07 -1.79 -11.03
N ASP A 22 -10.57 -0.55 -11.07
CA ASP A 22 -9.19 -0.26 -11.44
C ASP A 22 -8.18 -0.42 -10.30
N ALA A 23 -8.63 -0.43 -9.04
CA ALA A 23 -7.75 -0.36 -7.88
C ALA A 23 -6.84 -1.59 -7.77
N ILE A 24 -7.38 -2.77 -8.07
CA ILE A 24 -6.60 -4.02 -8.11
C ILE A 24 -5.50 -3.94 -9.17
N GLY A 25 -5.84 -3.42 -10.35
CA GLY A 25 -4.89 -3.17 -11.43
C GLY A 25 -3.75 -2.25 -10.97
N PHE A 26 -4.06 -1.12 -10.33
CA PHE A 26 -3.07 -0.21 -9.78
C PHE A 26 -2.18 -0.87 -8.73
N ILE A 27 -2.75 -1.66 -7.82
CA ILE A 27 -2.00 -2.34 -6.76
C ILE A 27 -0.93 -3.26 -7.36
N PHE A 28 -1.34 -4.16 -8.26
CA PHE A 28 -0.42 -5.10 -8.89
C PHE A 28 0.55 -4.41 -9.85
N PHE A 29 0.09 -3.40 -10.58
CA PHE A 29 0.97 -2.55 -11.39
C PHE A 29 2.07 -1.93 -10.53
N GLY A 30 1.72 -1.30 -9.40
CA GLY A 30 2.69 -0.68 -8.49
C GLY A 30 3.69 -1.66 -7.93
N LYS A 31 3.24 -2.86 -7.55
CA LYS A 31 4.13 -3.96 -7.10
C LYS A 31 5.17 -4.28 -8.15
N GLN A 32 4.74 -4.51 -9.40
CA GLN A 32 5.65 -4.87 -10.49
C GLN A 32 6.56 -3.70 -10.89
N TYR A 33 5.98 -2.50 -11.02
CA TYR A 33 6.68 -1.28 -11.41
C TYR A 33 7.81 -0.92 -10.44
N THR A 34 7.59 -1.06 -9.13
CA THR A 34 8.59 -0.73 -8.09
C THR A 34 9.44 -1.92 -7.66
N ASN A 35 9.14 -3.12 -8.16
CA ASN A 35 9.72 -4.38 -7.69
C ASN A 35 9.68 -4.49 -6.15
N ALA A 36 8.53 -4.18 -5.57
CA ALA A 36 8.31 -4.17 -4.13
C ALA A 36 7.82 -5.53 -3.62
N GLU A 37 8.28 -5.91 -2.43
CA GLU A 37 7.81 -7.10 -1.72
C GLU A 37 6.39 -6.90 -1.20
N ASP A 38 5.65 -8.00 -1.00
CA ASP A 38 4.26 -7.96 -0.55
C ASP A 38 4.06 -7.16 0.74
N THR A 39 5.01 -7.25 1.67
CA THR A 39 5.01 -6.48 2.92
C THR A 39 4.94 -4.97 2.68
N LEU A 40 5.72 -4.47 1.73
CA LEU A 40 5.80 -3.04 1.43
C LEU A 40 4.57 -2.56 0.67
N VAL A 41 4.09 -3.36 -0.27
CA VAL A 41 2.85 -3.12 -1.01
C VAL A 41 1.67 -3.04 -0.06
N ASN A 42 1.54 -4.01 0.86
CA ASN A 42 0.48 -4.04 1.86
C ASN A 42 0.51 -2.81 2.77
N ALA A 43 1.70 -2.39 3.19
CA ALA A 43 1.85 -1.18 3.99
C ALA A 43 1.45 0.09 3.21
N ALA A 44 1.83 0.20 1.94
CA ALA A 44 1.43 1.32 1.09
C ALA A 44 -0.09 1.38 0.86
N ILE A 45 -0.75 0.23 0.68
CA ILE A 45 -2.23 0.14 0.61
C ILE A 45 -2.84 0.65 1.93
N GLU A 46 -2.33 0.17 3.07
CA GLU A 46 -2.84 0.56 4.39
C GLU A 46 -2.73 2.07 4.62
N VAL A 47 -1.57 2.65 4.35
CA VAL A 47 -1.33 4.08 4.53
C VAL A 47 -2.19 4.89 3.57
N THR A 48 -2.34 4.45 2.31
CA THR A 48 -3.24 5.09 1.33
C THR A 48 -4.66 5.16 1.86
N LEU A 49 -5.20 4.05 2.36
CA LEU A 49 -6.56 4.01 2.94
C LEU A 49 -6.69 4.89 4.19
N LYS A 50 -5.67 4.93 5.06
CA LYS A 50 -5.68 5.76 6.26
C LYS A 50 -5.65 7.26 5.93
N ALA A 51 -4.81 7.66 4.97
CA ALA A 51 -4.62 9.04 4.55
C ALA A 51 -5.81 9.56 3.73
N GLN A 52 -6.22 8.81 2.70
CA GLN A 52 -7.21 9.24 1.71
C GLN A 52 -8.65 8.81 2.03
N LYS A 53 -8.86 7.93 3.02
CA LYS A 53 -10.15 7.30 3.38
C LYS A 53 -10.78 6.42 2.28
N LYS A 54 -10.12 6.32 1.13
CA LYS A 54 -10.43 5.45 0.00
C LYS A 54 -9.13 5.06 -0.68
N PHE A 55 -9.16 4.06 -1.56
CA PHE A 55 -7.99 3.76 -2.37
C PHE A 55 -7.83 4.82 -3.47
N ASP A 56 -6.67 5.46 -3.51
CA ASP A 56 -6.27 6.39 -4.57
C ASP A 56 -5.01 5.84 -5.25
N GLY A 57 -5.15 5.42 -6.51
CA GLY A 57 -4.09 4.73 -7.24
C GLY A 57 -2.85 5.60 -7.44
N SER A 58 -3.02 6.88 -7.75
CA SER A 58 -1.89 7.80 -7.96
C SER A 58 -1.13 8.04 -6.66
N PHE A 59 -1.83 8.31 -5.56
CA PHE A 59 -1.24 8.45 -4.24
C PHE A 59 -0.49 7.18 -3.82
N TYR A 60 -1.11 6.02 -4.00
CA TYR A 60 -0.51 4.72 -3.69
C TYR A 60 0.81 4.50 -4.44
N ILE A 61 0.85 4.75 -5.76
CA ILE A 61 2.07 4.57 -6.56
C ILE A 61 3.19 5.50 -6.07
N SER A 62 2.89 6.79 -5.90
CA SER A 62 3.89 7.77 -5.43
C SER A 62 4.40 7.43 -4.03
N LEU A 63 3.54 6.93 -3.15
CA LEU A 63 3.91 6.50 -1.81
C LEU A 63 4.81 5.26 -1.85
N LEU A 64 4.42 4.23 -2.60
CA LEU A 64 5.18 2.99 -2.72
C LEU A 64 6.58 3.23 -3.31
N GLU A 65 6.68 4.08 -4.34
CA GLU A 65 7.96 4.51 -4.88
C GLU A 65 8.84 5.19 -3.83
N SER A 66 8.25 6.10 -3.05
CA SER A 66 8.98 6.86 -2.02
C SER A 66 9.49 5.94 -0.90
N MET A 67 8.66 4.96 -0.48
CA MET A 67 9.05 3.95 0.49
C MET A 67 10.16 3.05 -0.06
N LYS A 68 10.05 2.59 -1.31
CA LYS A 68 11.07 1.75 -1.96
C LYS A 68 12.40 2.49 -2.10
N LYS A 69 12.39 3.76 -2.54
CA LYS A 69 13.58 4.63 -2.63
C LYS A 69 14.25 4.86 -1.27
N SER A 70 13.46 4.84 -0.19
CA SER A 70 13.94 4.97 1.18
C SER A 70 14.36 3.65 1.82
N ASN A 71 14.42 2.55 1.04
CA ASN A 71 14.78 1.20 1.49
C ASN A 71 13.91 0.66 2.65
N ILE A 72 12.67 1.12 2.74
CA ILE A 72 11.71 0.63 3.73
C ILE A 72 11.40 -0.84 3.44
N SER A 73 11.61 -1.69 4.45
CA SER A 73 11.50 -3.15 4.29
C SER A 73 10.48 -3.78 5.25
N THR A 74 10.06 -3.05 6.28
CA THR A 74 9.10 -3.53 7.27
C THR A 74 7.84 -2.67 7.29
N HIS A 75 6.73 -3.27 7.75
CA HIS A 75 5.47 -2.54 7.95
C HIS A 75 5.63 -1.40 8.97
N SER A 76 6.35 -1.65 10.08
CA SER A 76 6.58 -0.65 11.12
C SER A 76 7.34 0.57 10.59
N ASP A 77 8.38 0.35 9.78
CA ASP A 77 9.14 1.42 9.15
C ASP A 77 8.28 2.21 8.16
N ALA A 78 7.42 1.53 7.39
CA ALA A 78 6.50 2.18 6.47
C ALA A 78 5.48 3.08 7.18
N VAL A 79 4.97 2.63 8.33
CA VAL A 79 4.07 3.44 9.18
C VAL A 79 4.81 4.63 9.79
N ALA A 80 6.03 4.43 10.31
CA ALA A 80 6.86 5.51 10.84
C ALA A 80 7.17 6.56 9.78
N PHE A 81 7.66 6.12 8.61
CA PHE A 81 7.95 6.94 7.44
C PHE A 81 6.77 7.84 7.03
N SER A 82 5.55 7.31 7.15
CA SER A 82 4.31 7.99 6.77
C SER A 82 3.87 9.01 7.82
N ARG A 83 4.03 8.70 9.11
CA ARG A 83 3.77 9.62 10.22
C ARG A 83 4.72 10.81 10.22
N GLU A 84 6.02 10.55 10.01
CA GLU A 84 7.04 11.59 9.93
C GLU A 84 6.78 12.59 8.79
N ARG A 85 6.05 12.16 7.75
CA ARG A 85 5.63 12.98 6.61
C ARG A 85 4.23 13.60 6.76
N GLY A 86 3.56 13.38 7.89
CA GLY A 86 2.21 13.92 8.16
C GLY A 86 1.13 13.33 7.25
N LEU A 87 1.34 12.12 6.72
CA LEU A 87 0.34 11.46 5.85
C LEU A 87 -0.79 10.81 6.67
N ILE A 88 -0.49 10.37 7.90
CA ILE A 88 -1.39 9.66 8.82
C ILE A 88 -1.10 10.01 10.29
#